data_AF-A0A3S0E3W3-F1
#
_entry.id   AF-A0A3S0E3W3-F1
#
_cell.length_a   1.000
_cell.length_b   1.000
_cell.length_c   1.000
_cell.angle_alpha   90.00
_cell.angle_beta   90.00
_cell.angle_gamma   90.00
#
_symmetry.space_group_name_H-M   'P 1'
#
loop_
_entity.id
_entity.type
_entity.pdbx_description
1 polymer ?
#
loop_
_entity_poly.entity_id
_entity_poly.type
_entity_poly.pdbx_seq_one_letter_code
_entity_poly.pdbx_strand_id
1 'polypeptide(L)'
;DSLTAVRLAGETKAADWLADMMVQGHSAAAVRQWLLAPLTQPPAGQAARGKVICNCFDVAEDDILAAFRAGESLEALQTRTKCGTNCGSCVPELKRLRQSVSN
;
A
#
# COMPACT_ATOMS: atom_id res chain seq x y z
N ASP A 1 -8.22 -6.97 16.78
CA ASP A 1 -8.99 -7.69 15.75
C ASP A 1 -8.27 -7.56 14.41
N SER A 2 -7.09 -8.15 14.30
CA SER A 2 -6.23 -8.11 13.11
C SER A 2 -6.26 -9.46 12.40
N LEU A 3 -6.20 -9.45 11.07
CA LEU A 3 -6.18 -10.67 10.27
C LEU A 3 -4.77 -11.27 10.27
N THR A 4 -4.61 -12.48 10.80
CA THR A 4 -3.28 -13.13 10.90
C THR A 4 -2.97 -14.08 9.75
N ALA A 5 -4.00 -14.76 9.20
CA ALA A 5 -3.85 -15.70 8.10
C ALA A 5 -5.19 -15.89 7.37
N VAL A 6 -5.10 -16.18 6.07
CA VAL A 6 -6.24 -16.60 5.23
C VAL A 6 -5.83 -17.77 4.37
N ARG A 7 -6.74 -18.73 4.19
CA ARG A 7 -6.62 -19.79 3.19
C ARG A 7 -7.87 -19.78 2.33
N LEU A 8 -7.73 -19.34 1.08
CA LEU A 8 -8.79 -19.43 0.08
C LEU A 8 -8.64 -20.72 -0.73
N ALA A 9 -9.75 -21.34 -1.10
CA ALA A 9 -9.79 -22.54 -1.94
C ALA A 9 -10.99 -22.46 -2.89
N GLY A 10 -10.78 -22.81 -4.16
CA GLY A 10 -11.77 -22.59 -5.22
C GLY A 10 -11.66 -21.16 -5.76
N GLU A 11 -12.61 -20.30 -5.41
CA GLU A 11 -12.61 -18.88 -5.79
C GLU A 11 -11.62 -18.09 -4.90
N THR A 12 -10.71 -17.35 -5.52
CA THR A 12 -9.58 -16.67 -4.84
C THR A 12 -9.46 -15.19 -5.16
N LYS A 13 -10.47 -14.55 -5.77
CA LYS A 13 -10.45 -13.11 -6.12
C LYS A 13 -10.09 -12.18 -4.96
N ALA A 14 -10.40 -12.55 -3.72
CA ALA A 14 -10.11 -11.74 -2.55
C ALA A 14 -8.66 -11.88 -2.03
N ALA A 15 -7.85 -12.77 -2.61
CA ALA A 15 -6.52 -13.10 -2.08
C ALA A 15 -5.63 -11.86 -1.92
N ASP A 16 -5.54 -11.03 -2.97
CA ASP A 16 -4.59 -9.93 -3.03
C ASP A 16 -4.88 -8.87 -1.96
N TRP A 17 -6.12 -8.38 -1.89
CA TRP A 17 -6.46 -7.33 -0.93
C TRP A 17 -6.50 -7.83 0.53
N LEU A 18 -6.77 -9.12 0.76
CA LEU A 18 -6.65 -9.72 2.09
C LEU A 18 -5.18 -9.84 2.53
N ALA A 19 -4.29 -10.19 1.60
CA ALA A 19 -2.85 -10.23 1.86
C ALA A 19 -2.31 -8.82 2.18
N ASP A 20 -2.71 -7.80 1.43
CA ASP A 20 -2.35 -6.41 1.72
C ASP A 20 -2.83 -5.97 3.12
N MET A 21 -4.07 -6.31 3.49
CA MET A 21 -4.63 -5.99 4.80
C MET A 21 -3.85 -6.68 5.94
N MET A 22 -3.37 -7.91 5.71
CA MET A 22 -2.51 -8.64 6.65
C MET A 22 -1.13 -7.99 6.79
N VAL A 23 -0.48 -7.63 5.68
CA VAL A 23 0.84 -6.98 5.68
C VAL A 23 0.80 -5.63 6.41
N GLN A 24 -0.27 -4.87 6.20
CA GLN A 24 -0.47 -3.55 6.82
C GLN A 24 -0.98 -3.64 8.27
N GLY A 25 -1.38 -4.83 8.75
CA GLY A 25 -1.91 -5.02 10.10
C GLY A 25 -3.25 -4.32 10.35
N HIS A 26 -4.01 -4.04 9.30
CA HIS A 26 -5.31 -3.38 9.40
C HIS A 26 -6.36 -4.28 10.08
N SER A 27 -7.34 -3.67 10.75
CA SER A 27 -8.41 -4.42 11.39
C SER A 27 -9.38 -4.98 10.37
N ALA A 28 -9.74 -6.26 10.54
CA ALA A 28 -10.73 -6.92 9.69
C ALA A 28 -12.18 -6.56 10.04
N ALA A 29 -12.43 -5.81 11.12
CA ALA A 29 -13.77 -5.55 11.63
C ALA A 29 -14.70 -4.93 10.58
N ALA A 30 -14.20 -3.96 9.80
CA ALA A 30 -14.97 -3.25 8.78
C ALA A 30 -15.36 -4.14 7.59
N VAL A 31 -14.56 -5.16 7.28
CA VAL A 31 -14.72 -6.03 6.11
C VAL A 31 -15.16 -7.45 6.46
N ARG A 32 -15.45 -7.73 7.74
CA ARG A 32 -15.67 -9.10 8.26
C ARG A 32 -16.72 -9.89 7.49
N GLN A 33 -17.84 -9.24 7.16
CA GLN A 33 -18.96 -9.85 6.41
C GLN A 33 -18.61 -10.17 4.94
N TRP A 34 -17.48 -9.67 4.45
CA TRP A 34 -17.06 -9.74 3.07
C TRP A 34 -15.77 -10.56 2.84
N LEU A 35 -15.14 -11.10 3.89
CA LEU A 35 -13.88 -11.83 3.80
C LEU A 35 -13.91 -13.02 2.82
N LEU A 36 -15.09 -13.61 2.61
CA LEU A 36 -15.30 -14.75 1.70
C LEU A 36 -16.09 -14.37 0.44
N ALA A 37 -16.38 -13.09 0.23
CA ALA A 37 -17.08 -12.64 -0.97
C ALA A 37 -16.13 -12.67 -2.18
N PRO A 38 -16.63 -12.95 -3.40
CA PRO A 38 -15.82 -13.05 -4.62
C PRO A 38 -15.45 -11.66 -5.17
N LEU A 39 -14.86 -10.82 -4.33
CA LEU A 39 -14.52 -9.43 -4.62
C LEU A 39 -13.02 -9.29 -4.85
N THR A 40 -12.65 -8.57 -5.91
CA THR A 40 -11.25 -8.23 -6.22
C THR A 40 -10.73 -7.03 -5.44
N GLN A 41 -11.61 -6.33 -4.71
CA GLN A 41 -11.27 -5.14 -3.92
C GLN A 41 -12.02 -5.15 -2.58
N PRO A 42 -11.46 -4.54 -1.52
CA PRO A 42 -12.10 -4.45 -0.22
C PRO A 42 -13.39 -3.63 -0.32
N PRO A 43 -14.55 -4.17 0.10
CA PRO A 43 -15.80 -3.43 0.14
C PRO A 43 -15.75 -2.40 1.27
N ALA A 44 -16.28 -1.20 0.99
CA ALA A 44 -16.32 -0.03 1.88
C ALA A 44 -15.01 0.78 1.99
N GLY A 45 -14.43 1.18 0.85
CA GLY A 45 -13.53 2.34 0.79
C GLY A 45 -12.20 2.20 1.53
N GLN A 46 -11.83 0.99 1.97
CA GLN A 46 -10.45 0.70 2.35
C GLN A 46 -9.59 0.85 1.09
N ALA A 47 -8.63 1.77 1.10
CA ALA A 47 -7.75 1.96 -0.05
C ALA A 47 -6.97 0.66 -0.29
N ALA A 48 -7.18 0.04 -1.45
CA ALA A 48 -6.29 -1.01 -1.93
C ALA A 48 -4.87 -0.43 -1.99
N ARG A 49 -3.85 -1.24 -1.68
CA ARG A 49 -2.46 -0.78 -1.74
C ARG A 49 -2.15 -0.34 -3.17
N GLY A 50 -1.86 0.94 -3.36
CA GLY A 50 -1.46 1.49 -4.65
C GLY A 50 -0.21 0.83 -5.23
N LYS A 51 0.11 1.17 -6.49
CA LYS A 51 1.25 0.63 -7.23
C LYS A 51 2.55 0.69 -6.41
N VAL A 52 3.28 -0.41 -6.33
CA VAL A 52 4.62 -0.40 -5.71
C VAL A 52 5.58 0.41 -6.59
N ILE A 53 6.14 1.48 -6.02
CA ILE A 53 7.11 2.36 -6.69
C ILE A 53 8.53 1.91 -6.38
N CYS A 54 8.83 1.50 -5.15
CA CYS A 54 10.14 0.98 -4.77
C CYS A 54 10.07 -0.53 -4.51
N ASN A 55 10.47 -1.35 -5.48
CA ASN A 55 10.51 -2.81 -5.30
C ASN A 55 11.53 -3.28 -4.26
N CYS A 56 12.61 -2.52 -4.03
CA CYS A 56 13.66 -2.92 -3.08
C CYS A 56 13.22 -2.91 -1.63
N PHE A 57 12.32 -1.98 -1.29
CA PHE A 57 11.84 -1.76 0.08
C PHE A 57 10.32 -1.80 0.18
N ASP A 58 9.67 -2.32 -0.86
CA ASP A 58 8.22 -2.50 -0.97
C ASP A 58 7.40 -1.24 -0.62
N VAL A 59 7.77 -0.10 -1.21
CA VAL A 59 7.11 1.20 -0.93
C VAL A 59 6.06 1.50 -1.99
N ALA A 60 4.80 1.65 -1.58
CA ALA A 60 3.67 1.93 -2.44
C ALA A 60 3.52 3.42 -2.77
N GLU A 61 2.93 3.70 -3.93
CA GLU A 61 2.62 5.06 -4.40
C GLU A 61 1.74 5.81 -3.41
N ASP A 62 0.73 5.14 -2.85
CA ASP A 62 -0.19 5.76 -1.90
C ASP A 62 0.50 6.19 -0.60
N ASP A 63 1.47 5.40 -0.11
CA ASP A 63 2.27 5.75 1.07
C ASP A 63 3.12 7.01 0.81
N ILE A 64 3.68 7.12 -0.40
CA ILE A 64 4.48 8.26 -0.86
C ILE A 64 3.61 9.51 -0.99
N LEU A 65 2.44 9.38 -1.63
CA LEU A 65 1.50 10.48 -1.80
C LEU A 65 0.92 10.95 -0.46
N ALA A 66 0.59 10.03 0.44
CA ALA A 66 0.13 10.36 1.79
C ALA A 66 1.19 11.13 2.57
N ALA A 67 2.46 10.68 2.50
CA ALA A 67 3.60 11.38 3.10
C ALA A 67 3.75 12.82 2.57
N PHE A 68 3.76 13.00 1.24
CA PHE A 68 3.89 14.34 0.65
C PHE A 68 2.70 15.24 0.95
N ARG A 69 1.48 14.72 0.95
CA ARG A 69 0.27 15.48 1.33
C ARG A 69 0.30 15.89 2.81
N ALA A 70 0.94 15.10 3.67
CA ALA A 70 1.18 15.45 5.06
C ALA A 70 2.33 16.47 5.26
N GLY A 71 3.01 16.88 4.18
CA GLY A 71 4.13 17.83 4.22
C GLY A 71 5.49 17.18 4.53
N GLU A 72 5.61 15.84 4.45
CA GLU A 72 6.89 15.15 4.61
C GLU A 72 7.82 15.51 3.45
N SER A 73 9.09 15.82 3.74
CA SER A 73 10.09 16.07 2.69
C SER A 73 10.56 14.77 2.04
N LEU A 74 11.14 14.86 0.83
CA LEU A 74 11.70 13.69 0.16
C LEU A 74 12.80 13.03 1.02
N GLU A 75 13.65 13.84 1.64
CA GLU A 75 14.75 13.37 2.48
C GLU A 75 14.23 12.63 3.72
N ALA A 76 13.14 13.12 4.33
CA ALA A 76 12.50 12.47 5.47
C ALA A 76 11.88 11.12 5.06
N LEU A 77 11.14 11.10 3.94
CA LEU A 77 10.57 9.88 3.37
C LEU A 77 11.65 8.84 3.06
N GLN A 78 12.76 9.26 2.44
CA GLN A 78 13.89 8.37 2.12
C GLN A 78 14.60 7.87 3.38
N THR A 79 14.72 8.69 4.41
CA THR A 79 15.30 8.27 5.70
C THR A 79 14.43 7.20 6.37
N ARG A 80 13.11 7.38 6.35
CA ARG A 80 12.14 6.48 6.97
C ARG A 80 11.99 5.15 6.21
N THR A 81 11.91 5.21 4.88
CA THR A 81 11.56 4.06 4.02
C THR A 81 12.74 3.45 3.28
N LYS A 82 13.89 4.13 3.23
CA LYS A 82 15.08 3.79 2.42
C LYS A 82 14.82 3.78 0.91
N CYS A 83 13.65 4.25 0.44
CA CYS A 83 13.37 4.25 -0.99
C CYS A 83 14.38 5.11 -1.77
N GLY A 84 14.86 4.59 -2.89
CA GLY A 84 15.83 5.28 -3.74
C GLY A 84 17.30 5.21 -3.27
N THR A 85 17.62 4.53 -2.17
CA THR A 85 19.01 4.40 -1.69
C THR A 85 19.70 3.07 -2.04
N ASN A 86 18.96 2.08 -2.57
CA ASN A 86 19.50 0.78 -2.99
C ASN A 86 19.83 0.75 -4.50
N CYS A 87 18.86 0.40 -5.35
CA CYS A 87 19.08 0.36 -6.81
C CYS A 87 18.84 1.71 -7.51
N GLY A 88 18.22 2.67 -6.82
CA GLY A 88 17.94 4.01 -7.35
C GLY A 88 16.86 4.13 -8.45
N SER A 89 16.29 3.03 -8.94
CA SER A 89 15.36 3.05 -10.09
C SER A 89 14.06 3.85 -9.86
N CYS A 90 13.64 3.97 -8.59
CA CYS A 90 12.45 4.71 -8.18
C CYS A 90 12.66 6.23 -8.02
N VAL A 91 13.92 6.72 -8.00
CA VAL A 91 14.22 8.14 -7.71
C VAL A 91 13.59 9.13 -8.70
N PRO A 92 13.60 8.88 -10.04
CA PRO A 92 12.92 9.77 -10.98
C PRO A 92 11.42 9.87 -10.72
N GLU A 93 10.79 8.75 -10.36
CA GLU A 93 9.35 8.70 -10.09
C GLU A 93 8.97 9.42 -8.79
N LEU A 94 9.77 9.25 -7.73
CA LEU A 94 9.58 9.97 -6.46
C LEU A 94 9.58 11.50 -6.66
N LYS A 95 10.47 12.01 -7.53
CA LYS A 95 10.52 13.44 -7.85
C LYS A 95 9.27 13.91 -8.60
N ARG A 96 8.74 13.10 -9.53
CA ARG A 96 7.48 13.39 -10.24
C ARG A 96 6.29 13.44 -9.29
N LEU A 97 6.17 12.44 -8.40
CA LEU A 97 5.09 12.39 -7.40
C LEU A 97 5.14 13.58 -6.43
N ARG A 98 6.34 14.03 -6.03
CA ARG A 98 6.46 15.23 -5.18
C ARG A 98 5.96 16.49 -5.90
N GLN A 99 6.26 16.61 -7.20
CA GLN A 99 5.81 17.75 -8.01
C GLN A 99 4.30 17.73 -8.23
N SER A 100 3.69 16.56 -8.37
CA SER A 100 2.23 16.46 -8.57
C SER A 100 1.42 16.83 -7.33
N VAL A 101 1.98 16.70 -6.12
CA VAL A 101 1.32 17.11 -4.86
C VAL A 101 1.53 18.59 -4.55
N SER A 102 2.60 19.21 -5.04
CA SER A 102 2.93 20.62 -4.79
C SER A 102 2.14 21.60 -5.68
N ASN A 103 1.28 21.11 -6.56
CA ASN A 103 0.53 21.87 -7.56
C ASN A 103 -0.97 21.74 -7.28
#